data_AF-A0A8H6SCS9-F1
#
_entry.id   AF-A0A8H6SCS9-F1
#
_cell.length_a   1.000
_cell.length_b   1.000
_cell.length_c   1.000
_cell.angle_alpha   90.00
_cell.angle_beta   90.00
_cell.angle_gamma   90.00
#
_symmetry.space_group_name_H-M   'P 1'
#
loop_
_entity.id
_entity.type
_entity.pdbx_description
1 polymer ?
#
loop_
_entity_poly.entity_id
_entity_poly.type
_entity_poly.pdbx_seq_one_letter_code
_entity_poly.pdbx_strand_id
1 'polypeptide(L)'
;MHDAFRLDALNRLPLSERKIAKAACDATASEDDYRRLERLWTNHSNLVPFLPVFHHIFHDSPIPEVDDETLSSPKTSLTLDFVSLAIAHLDRLSVPNSARLELWRAVFRWAMFFLCVAESLPTRHALLLDFVLDQFATFTVVVVGFELREEMANTEGFFFYLYRSWTHALKDPQKAVASKRLLQVQSLIADELVTVRPSMVDEMLHGAGGTMDDLAQMALTHGRAAMPALTAPSADPRYPIAMFNLSLRTILLVYYVLEALNADSGRIMVAVANRNATPMMMKVLTQVADEQIPRDSQDTPYLIRNILRILRGMAESAGPRPLISAIRHGLVRSLFLCCTQSNTLGEKVNQNITEFIDLLLLPSAILPSVLGPLLNALEPLIPTPENQIHINEDAPLGFLWVKFLTGVNRYRKLLLEFNARKIVYKACDNMECCKVGDRTKYGKCCGCKSMVYCSTDCQRADWKAGHRTTCKTYANEQLGRSELLSSRQQSFIRFLIHDQFMNAFPDLLIQHALQPTHVGVIAFDMGEPRTELFSPDEADSLMGNSETCQWADHLARVRGSAGHRLMYVAQVRLDGKVYAFPAPLKMNSTWAADKAKEIEETPALALADSAGRQSYVKPLQVPQNFVHFH
;
A
#
# COMPACT_ATOMS: atom_id res chain seq x y z
N MET A 1 19.00 38.99 0.44
CA MET A 1 19.86 39.05 -0.74
C MET A 1 21.28 38.65 -0.40
N HIS A 2 21.66 37.44 -0.80
CA HIS A 2 23.03 36.94 -0.73
C HIS A 2 23.99 37.83 -1.54
N ASP A 3 25.24 37.97 -1.10
CA ASP A 3 26.21 38.89 -1.72
C ASP A 3 26.53 38.54 -3.18
N ALA A 4 26.43 37.26 -3.54
CA ALA A 4 26.60 36.77 -4.92
C ALA A 4 25.54 37.29 -5.90
N PHE A 5 24.40 37.80 -5.41
CA PHE A 5 23.32 38.34 -6.24
C PHE A 5 23.32 39.86 -6.35
N ARG A 6 24.18 40.56 -5.60
CA ARG A 6 24.28 42.02 -5.68
C ARG A 6 24.90 42.43 -7.01
N LEU A 7 24.35 43.46 -7.66
CA LEU A 7 24.88 43.97 -8.94
C LEU A 7 26.34 44.43 -8.85
N ASP A 8 26.83 44.80 -7.66
CA ASP A 8 28.25 45.14 -7.45
C ASP A 8 29.19 43.94 -7.66
N ALA A 9 28.70 42.70 -7.54
CA ALA A 9 29.49 41.52 -7.87
C ALA A 9 29.86 41.45 -9.36
N LEU A 10 29.11 42.14 -10.24
CA LEU A 10 29.46 42.30 -11.67
C LEU A 10 30.74 43.12 -11.87
N ASN A 11 31.23 43.83 -10.85
CA ASN A 11 32.50 44.54 -10.95
C ASN A 11 33.72 43.60 -11.10
N ARG A 12 33.52 42.30 -10.88
CA ARG A 12 34.54 41.24 -11.10
C ARG A 12 34.67 40.83 -12.57
N LEU A 13 33.71 41.20 -13.43
CA LEU A 13 33.75 40.91 -14.86
C LEU A 13 34.70 41.85 -15.61
N PRO A 14 35.28 41.42 -16.74
CA PRO A 14 35.93 42.30 -17.71
C PRO A 14 35.03 43.49 -18.08
N LEU A 15 35.63 44.65 -18.36
CA LEU A 15 34.89 45.90 -18.58
C LEU A 15 33.80 45.78 -19.66
N SER A 16 34.09 45.08 -20.76
CA SER A 16 33.14 44.86 -21.87
C SER A 16 31.93 44.02 -21.44
N GLU A 17 32.18 42.90 -20.77
CA GLU A 17 31.15 41.98 -20.27
C GLU A 17 30.31 42.63 -19.17
N ARG A 18 30.96 43.36 -18.26
CA ARG A 18 30.28 44.12 -17.21
C ARG A 18 29.31 45.14 -17.78
N LYS A 19 29.67 45.83 -18.86
CA LYS A 19 28.78 46.80 -19.52
C LYS A 19 27.54 46.10 -20.09
N ILE A 20 27.72 44.96 -20.76
CA ILE A 20 26.62 44.15 -21.30
C ILE A 20 25.71 43.64 -20.17
N ALA A 21 26.30 43.06 -19.12
CA ALA A 21 25.57 42.55 -17.97
C ALA A 21 24.76 43.63 -17.24
N LYS A 22 25.35 44.81 -17.02
CA LYS A 22 24.64 45.95 -16.39
C LYS A 22 23.54 46.51 -17.29
N ALA A 23 23.77 46.61 -18.60
CA ALA A 23 22.74 47.06 -19.54
C ALA A 23 21.53 46.12 -19.55
N ALA A 24 21.76 44.81 -19.49
CA ALA A 24 20.68 43.82 -19.40
C ALA A 24 19.90 43.85 -18.07
N CYS A 25 20.46 44.46 -17.02
CA CYS A 25 19.79 44.67 -15.73
C CYS A 25 19.15 46.07 -15.59
N ASP A 26 19.20 46.89 -16.64
CA ASP A 26 18.57 48.20 -16.63
C ASP A 26 17.06 48.07 -16.90
N ALA A 27 16.23 48.88 -16.23
CA ALA A 27 14.79 48.88 -16.44
C ALA A 27 14.38 49.25 -17.90
N THR A 28 15.31 49.84 -18.66
CA THR A 28 15.15 50.23 -20.06
C THR A 28 15.87 49.29 -21.05
N ALA A 29 16.32 48.12 -20.60
CA ALA A 29 17.03 47.14 -21.41
C ALA A 29 16.28 46.82 -22.73
N SER A 30 17.01 46.87 -23.83
CA SER A 30 16.47 46.65 -25.18
C SER A 30 16.72 45.22 -25.67
N GLU A 31 16.06 44.85 -26.77
CA GLU A 31 16.31 43.56 -27.45
C GLU A 31 17.78 43.38 -27.88
N ASP A 32 18.47 44.46 -28.26
CA ASP A 32 19.89 44.36 -28.64
C ASP A 32 20.79 44.06 -27.43
N ASP A 33 20.46 44.59 -26.25
CA ASP A 33 21.20 44.29 -25.01
C ASP A 33 21.10 42.81 -24.67
N TYR A 34 19.92 42.21 -24.87
CA TYR A 34 19.72 40.77 -24.66
C TYR A 34 20.43 39.92 -25.71
N ARG A 35 20.38 40.27 -26.99
CA ARG A 35 21.15 39.55 -28.03
C ARG A 35 22.66 39.63 -27.79
N ARG A 36 23.16 40.69 -27.16
CA ARG A 36 24.56 40.79 -26.74
C ARG A 36 24.85 39.87 -25.54
N LEU A 37 23.94 39.82 -24.57
CA LEU A 37 24.06 38.95 -23.41
C LEU A 37 23.97 37.47 -23.80
N GLU A 38 23.05 37.08 -24.68
CA GLU A 38 22.94 35.73 -25.23
C GLU A 38 24.25 35.30 -25.90
N ARG A 39 24.79 36.14 -26.79
CA ARG A 39 26.09 35.88 -27.44
C ARG A 39 27.22 35.74 -26.42
N LEU A 40 27.19 36.56 -25.37
CA LEU A 40 28.18 36.48 -24.29
C LEU A 40 28.06 35.15 -23.54
N TRP A 41 26.87 34.79 -23.06
CA TRP A 41 26.62 33.54 -22.32
C TRP A 41 26.89 32.28 -23.15
N THR A 42 26.53 32.30 -24.44
CA THR A 42 26.81 31.20 -25.36
C THR A 42 28.31 30.89 -25.39
N ASN A 43 29.15 31.94 -25.47
CA ASN A 43 30.60 31.79 -25.59
C ASN A 43 31.34 31.64 -24.25
N HIS A 44 30.67 31.84 -23.11
CA HIS A 44 31.34 31.93 -21.80
C HIS A 44 31.23 30.62 -21.00
N SER A 45 32.32 29.88 -20.79
CA SER A 45 32.29 28.56 -20.14
C SER A 45 31.81 28.56 -18.68
N ASN A 46 31.99 29.65 -17.94
CA ASN A 46 31.63 29.76 -16.52
C ASN A 46 30.65 30.92 -16.24
N LEU A 47 29.39 30.65 -15.94
CA LEU A 47 28.40 31.72 -15.75
C LEU A 47 28.27 32.21 -14.30
N VAL A 48 29.10 31.73 -13.37
CA VAL A 48 29.07 32.14 -11.94
C VAL A 48 29.20 33.65 -11.74
N PRO A 49 30.09 34.39 -12.44
CA PRO A 49 30.18 35.85 -12.27
C PRO A 49 28.93 36.61 -12.71
N PHE A 50 28.02 35.96 -13.45
CA PHE A 50 26.76 36.52 -13.93
C PHE A 50 25.56 36.24 -13.00
N LEU A 51 25.75 35.58 -11.84
CA LEU A 51 24.67 35.32 -10.87
C LEU A 51 23.80 36.55 -10.53
N PRO A 52 24.33 37.78 -10.42
CA PRO A 52 23.48 38.97 -10.23
C PRO A 52 22.50 39.21 -11.38
N VAL A 53 22.89 38.89 -12.62
CA VAL A 53 22.03 39.01 -13.80
C VAL A 53 20.90 37.98 -13.74
N PHE A 54 21.21 36.71 -13.43
CA PHE A 54 20.18 35.67 -13.25
C PHE A 54 19.21 36.04 -12.12
N HIS A 55 19.73 36.50 -10.98
CA HIS A 55 18.89 36.96 -9.89
C HIS A 55 17.99 38.12 -10.32
N HIS A 56 18.54 39.14 -10.99
CA HIS A 56 17.75 40.27 -11.48
C HIS A 56 16.62 39.82 -12.42
N ILE A 57 16.93 38.93 -13.37
CA ILE A 57 15.94 38.37 -14.31
C ILE A 57 14.80 37.69 -13.56
N PHE A 58 15.10 36.77 -12.65
CA PHE A 58 14.07 35.95 -12.01
C PHE A 58 13.39 36.64 -10.82
N HIS A 59 14.08 37.54 -10.13
CA HIS A 59 13.59 38.18 -8.92
C HIS A 59 12.89 39.50 -9.20
N ASP A 60 13.49 40.36 -10.02
CA ASP A 60 13.07 41.75 -10.19
C ASP A 60 12.15 41.96 -11.40
N SER A 61 12.18 41.05 -12.39
CA SER A 61 11.22 41.09 -13.50
C SER A 61 9.81 40.75 -13.01
N PRO A 62 8.79 41.56 -13.33
CA PRO A 62 7.42 41.26 -12.95
C PRO A 62 6.90 40.04 -13.75
N ILE A 63 6.24 39.13 -13.05
CA ILE A 63 5.50 38.04 -13.70
C ILE A 63 4.27 38.66 -14.38
N PRO A 64 4.07 38.48 -15.69
CA PRO A 64 2.92 39.04 -16.40
C PRO A 64 1.58 38.53 -15.84
N GLU A 65 0.54 39.37 -15.91
CA GLU A 65 -0.82 38.91 -15.67
C GLU A 65 -1.29 37.99 -16.81
N VAL A 66 -2.16 37.03 -16.47
CA VAL A 66 -2.65 36.02 -17.41
C VAL A 66 -3.89 36.55 -18.12
N ASP A 67 -3.67 37.44 -19.09
CA ASP A 67 -4.69 37.91 -20.03
C ASP A 67 -4.08 38.06 -21.43
N ASP A 68 -4.92 37.91 -22.46
CA ASP A 68 -4.47 37.85 -23.85
C ASP A 68 -3.76 39.13 -24.32
N GLU A 69 -4.18 40.29 -23.79
CA GLU A 69 -3.61 41.60 -24.15
C GLU A 69 -2.20 41.75 -23.55
N THR A 70 -2.05 41.44 -22.26
CA THR A 70 -0.77 41.50 -21.55
C THR A 70 0.24 40.52 -22.11
N LEU A 71 -0.15 39.26 -22.36
CA LEU A 71 0.74 38.22 -22.91
C LEU A 71 1.21 38.55 -24.34
N SER A 72 0.41 39.30 -25.09
CA SER A 72 0.73 39.72 -26.47
C SER A 72 1.57 40.99 -26.54
N SER A 73 1.77 41.70 -25.42
CA SER A 73 2.50 42.96 -25.43
C SER A 73 3.99 42.77 -25.80
N PRO A 74 4.61 43.72 -26.54
CA PRO A 74 6.04 43.64 -26.87
C PRO A 74 6.94 43.58 -25.63
N LYS A 75 6.55 44.25 -24.54
CA LYS A 75 7.28 44.23 -23.27
C LYS A 75 7.25 42.85 -22.63
N THR A 76 6.07 42.24 -22.53
CA THR A 76 5.92 40.87 -22.00
C THR A 76 6.69 39.88 -22.85
N SER A 77 6.58 39.95 -24.18
CA SER A 77 7.37 39.13 -25.11
C SER A 77 8.85 39.17 -24.76
N LEU A 78 9.40 40.37 -24.63
CA LEU A 78 10.81 40.60 -24.37
C LEU A 78 11.23 40.02 -23.01
N THR A 79 10.39 40.20 -21.97
CA THR A 79 10.61 39.58 -20.66
C THR A 79 10.60 38.06 -20.75
N LEU A 80 9.65 37.46 -21.48
CA LEU A 80 9.58 36.01 -21.66
C LEU A 80 10.80 35.47 -22.38
N ASP A 81 11.25 36.13 -23.44
CA ASP A 81 12.47 35.76 -24.17
C ASP A 81 13.69 35.82 -23.24
N PHE A 82 13.75 36.83 -22.35
CA PHE A 82 14.86 36.99 -21.42
C PHE A 82 14.89 35.91 -20.32
N VAL A 83 13.73 35.61 -19.73
CA VAL A 83 13.61 34.53 -18.74
C VAL A 83 13.91 33.18 -19.39
N SER A 84 13.47 32.97 -20.63
CA SER A 84 13.77 31.75 -21.41
C SER A 84 15.27 31.56 -21.63
N LEU A 85 15.96 32.63 -22.02
CA LEU A 85 17.42 32.64 -22.18
C LEU A 85 18.13 32.34 -20.85
N ALA A 86 17.66 32.89 -19.74
CA ALA A 86 18.22 32.57 -18.43
C ALA A 86 18.00 31.10 -18.06
N ILE A 87 16.79 30.57 -18.27
CA ILE A 87 16.47 29.16 -18.02
C ILE A 87 17.39 28.24 -18.84
N ALA A 88 17.66 28.59 -20.10
CA ALA A 88 18.53 27.86 -21.03
C ALA A 88 19.98 27.64 -20.55
N HIS A 89 20.41 28.41 -19.54
CA HIS A 89 21.78 28.44 -19.06
C HIS A 89 21.90 28.16 -17.56
N LEU A 90 20.81 27.77 -16.90
CA LEU A 90 20.81 27.46 -15.46
C LEU A 90 21.79 26.32 -15.13
N ASP A 91 21.89 25.30 -15.98
CA ASP A 91 22.76 24.14 -15.79
C ASP A 91 24.27 24.47 -15.75
N ARG A 92 24.66 25.66 -16.25
CA ARG A 92 26.04 26.17 -16.24
C ARG A 92 26.38 27.00 -15.01
N LEU A 93 25.45 27.16 -14.08
CA LEU A 93 25.66 27.90 -12.84
C LEU A 93 26.27 27.02 -11.76
N SER A 94 27.31 27.53 -11.10
CA SER A 94 27.76 27.02 -9.80
C SER A 94 27.37 28.01 -8.71
N VAL A 95 26.28 27.68 -8.00
CA VAL A 95 25.65 28.58 -7.02
C VAL A 95 26.18 28.22 -5.62
N PRO A 96 26.68 29.20 -4.84
CA PRO A 96 27.06 28.96 -3.45
C PRO A 96 25.89 28.34 -2.66
N ASN A 97 26.15 27.35 -1.80
CA ASN A 97 25.10 26.62 -1.09
C ASN A 97 24.13 27.55 -0.33
N SER A 98 24.66 28.60 0.31
CA SER A 98 23.90 29.63 1.03
C SER A 98 22.99 30.49 0.14
N ALA A 99 23.20 30.48 -1.17
CA ALA A 99 22.45 31.26 -2.16
C ALA A 99 21.45 30.43 -2.97
N ARG A 100 21.56 29.08 -2.94
CA ARG A 100 20.73 28.17 -3.74
C ARG A 100 19.24 28.32 -3.45
N LEU A 101 18.85 28.48 -2.17
CA LEU A 101 17.43 28.59 -1.79
C LEU A 101 16.79 29.88 -2.30
N GLU A 102 17.53 30.99 -2.26
CA GLU A 102 17.05 32.28 -2.78
C GLU A 102 16.89 32.22 -4.30
N LEU A 103 17.85 31.61 -5.02
CA LEU A 103 17.71 31.38 -6.45
C LEU A 103 16.55 30.43 -6.79
N TRP A 104 16.42 29.31 -6.06
CA TRP A 104 15.32 28.36 -6.22
C TRP A 104 13.97 29.06 -6.20
N ARG A 105 13.71 29.87 -5.17
CA ARG A 105 12.45 30.62 -5.03
C ARG A 105 12.20 31.56 -6.21
N ALA A 106 13.24 32.24 -6.70
CA ALA A 106 13.10 33.14 -7.84
C ALA A 106 12.77 32.38 -9.14
N VAL A 107 13.53 31.33 -9.47
CA VAL A 107 13.35 30.54 -10.69
C VAL A 107 12.04 29.76 -10.66
N PHE A 108 11.67 29.17 -9.52
CA PHE A 108 10.47 28.34 -9.40
C PHE A 108 9.17 29.12 -9.70
N ARG A 109 9.08 30.41 -9.30
CA ARG A 109 7.92 31.25 -9.65
C ARG A 109 7.73 31.37 -11.17
N TRP A 110 8.82 31.51 -11.92
CA TRP A 110 8.78 31.56 -13.38
C TRP A 110 8.44 30.22 -14.00
N ALA A 111 8.97 29.12 -13.46
CA ALA A 111 8.60 27.77 -13.91
C ALA A 111 7.09 27.51 -13.74
N MET A 112 6.52 27.90 -12.59
CA MET A 112 5.08 27.83 -12.34
C MET A 112 4.27 28.70 -13.29
N PHE A 113 4.73 29.93 -13.56
CA PHE A 113 4.09 30.80 -14.53
C PHE A 113 4.03 30.12 -15.91
N PHE A 114 5.17 29.66 -16.45
CA PHE A 114 5.22 29.00 -17.76
C PHE A 114 4.32 27.77 -17.83
N LEU A 115 4.26 26.98 -16.76
CA LEU A 115 3.35 25.84 -16.68
C LEU A 115 1.87 26.24 -16.80
N CYS A 116 1.47 27.32 -16.13
CA CYS A 116 0.08 27.77 -16.12
C CYS A 116 -0.35 28.42 -17.44
N VAL A 117 0.55 29.12 -18.13
CA VAL A 117 0.21 29.87 -19.36
C VAL A 117 0.56 29.13 -20.65
N ALA A 118 1.22 27.97 -20.59
CA ALA A 118 1.79 27.30 -21.76
C ALA A 118 0.81 27.12 -22.94
N GLU A 119 -0.45 26.82 -22.65
CA GLU A 119 -1.49 26.60 -23.66
C GLU A 119 -2.02 27.93 -24.26
N SER A 120 -1.87 29.03 -23.52
CA SER A 120 -2.29 30.38 -23.92
C SER A 120 -1.15 31.20 -24.54
N LEU A 121 0.09 30.72 -24.47
CA LEU A 121 1.23 31.43 -25.04
C LEU A 121 1.18 31.43 -26.57
N PRO A 122 1.59 32.53 -27.24
CA PRO A 122 1.69 32.57 -28.69
C PRO A 122 2.54 31.43 -29.25
N THR A 123 2.25 30.95 -30.47
CA THR A 123 2.89 29.75 -31.07
C THR A 123 4.43 29.80 -31.07
N ARG A 124 5.02 31.00 -31.19
CA ARG A 124 6.48 31.20 -31.11
C ARG A 124 7.09 30.71 -29.79
N HIS A 125 6.29 30.63 -28.72
CA HIS A 125 6.65 30.17 -27.39
C HIS A 125 6.05 28.78 -27.06
N ALA A 126 5.36 28.12 -27.97
CA ALA A 126 4.77 26.80 -27.70
C ALA A 126 5.83 25.69 -27.48
N LEU A 127 7.01 25.83 -28.11
CA LEU A 127 8.17 24.95 -27.87
C LEU A 127 8.87 25.24 -26.53
N LEU A 128 8.51 26.35 -25.88
CA LEU A 128 9.13 26.79 -24.66
C LEU A 128 8.74 25.91 -23.47
N LEU A 129 7.56 25.30 -23.47
CA LEU A 129 7.15 24.44 -22.35
C LEU A 129 8.07 23.22 -22.22
N ASP A 130 8.27 22.44 -23.30
CA ASP A 130 9.17 21.28 -23.31
C ASP A 130 10.57 21.67 -22.83
N PHE A 131 11.04 22.80 -23.36
CA PHE A 131 12.33 23.34 -23.03
C PHE A 131 12.44 23.74 -21.55
N VAL A 132 11.49 24.53 -21.06
CA VAL A 132 11.46 25.00 -19.66
C VAL A 132 11.37 23.82 -18.71
N LEU A 133 10.54 22.81 -19.01
CA LEU A 133 10.42 21.63 -18.16
C LEU A 133 11.74 20.84 -18.06
N ASP A 134 12.41 20.62 -19.19
CA ASP A 134 13.69 19.90 -19.22
C ASP A 134 14.82 20.71 -18.54
N GLN A 135 14.92 22.01 -18.83
CA GLN A 135 15.91 22.89 -18.22
C GLN A 135 15.66 23.08 -16.72
N PHE A 136 14.40 23.18 -16.29
CA PHE A 136 14.07 23.32 -14.87
C PHE A 136 14.33 22.02 -14.10
N ALA A 137 14.04 20.86 -14.69
CA ALA A 137 14.46 19.58 -14.11
C ALA A 137 15.99 19.51 -13.96
N THR A 138 16.74 20.00 -14.95
CA THR A 138 18.20 20.09 -14.89
C THR A 138 18.67 21.00 -13.77
N PHE A 139 18.11 22.20 -13.67
CA PHE A 139 18.39 23.17 -12.62
C PHE A 139 18.16 22.56 -11.22
N THR A 140 17.02 21.88 -11.05
CA THR A 140 16.64 21.22 -9.80
C THR A 140 17.68 20.18 -9.37
N VAL A 141 18.18 19.38 -10.31
CA VAL A 141 19.15 18.31 -10.00
C VAL A 141 20.58 18.81 -9.86
N VAL A 142 21.04 19.65 -10.79
CA VAL A 142 22.45 20.03 -10.95
C VAL A 142 22.83 21.21 -10.06
N VAL A 143 21.95 22.21 -9.95
CA VAL A 143 22.27 23.49 -9.31
C VAL A 143 21.76 23.53 -7.87
N VAL A 144 20.54 23.05 -7.66
CA VAL A 144 19.92 23.03 -6.33
C VAL A 144 20.46 21.85 -5.52
N GLY A 145 20.39 20.64 -6.09
CA GLY A 145 20.93 19.43 -5.47
C GLY A 145 20.02 18.81 -4.41
N PHE A 146 20.50 17.74 -3.76
CA PHE A 146 19.76 17.01 -2.72
C PHE A 146 19.64 17.80 -1.40
N GLU A 147 20.48 18.82 -1.20
CA GLU A 147 20.57 19.58 0.05
C GLU A 147 19.34 20.43 0.33
N LEU A 148 18.58 20.83 -0.71
CA LEU A 148 17.35 21.62 -0.57
C LEU A 148 16.07 20.80 -0.74
N ARG A 149 16.14 19.47 -0.61
CA ARG A 149 15.00 18.57 -0.85
C ARG A 149 13.77 18.94 -0.01
N GLU A 150 13.99 19.34 1.24
CA GLU A 150 12.93 19.66 2.18
C GLU A 150 12.28 21.01 1.83
N GLU A 151 13.09 22.02 1.51
CA GLU A 151 12.62 23.32 1.08
C GLU A 151 11.86 23.25 -0.25
N MET A 152 12.31 22.41 -1.18
CA MET A 152 11.60 22.14 -2.43
C MET A 152 10.23 21.49 -2.16
N ALA A 153 10.18 20.42 -1.37
CA ALA A 153 8.92 19.76 -1.00
C ALA A 153 7.95 20.70 -0.26
N ASN A 154 8.48 21.66 0.50
CA ASN A 154 7.70 22.68 1.19
C ASN A 154 7.32 23.88 0.33
N THR A 155 7.85 24.00 -0.89
CA THR A 155 7.47 25.06 -1.82
C THR A 155 6.07 24.79 -2.38
N GLU A 156 5.14 25.73 -2.19
CA GLU A 156 3.77 25.62 -2.71
C GLU A 156 3.75 25.48 -4.23
N GLY A 157 3.00 24.49 -4.73
CA GLY A 157 2.90 24.19 -6.16
C GLY A 157 4.04 23.30 -6.69
N PHE A 158 5.04 22.95 -5.89
CA PHE A 158 6.15 22.10 -6.35
C PHE A 158 5.67 20.73 -6.82
N PHE A 159 4.73 20.11 -6.11
CA PHE A 159 4.21 18.81 -6.53
C PHE A 159 3.30 18.92 -7.75
N PHE A 160 2.58 20.03 -7.90
CA PHE A 160 1.84 20.33 -9.10
C PHE A 160 2.79 20.42 -10.30
N TYR A 161 3.87 21.21 -10.18
CA TYR A 161 4.91 21.31 -11.19
C TYR A 161 5.44 19.93 -11.56
N LEU A 162 5.85 19.12 -10.58
CA LEU A 162 6.49 17.84 -10.82
C LEU A 162 5.57 16.87 -11.58
N TYR A 163 4.33 16.71 -11.11
CA TYR A 163 3.38 15.77 -11.70
C TYR A 163 2.84 16.26 -13.04
N ARG A 164 2.69 17.59 -13.24
CA ARG A 164 2.32 18.16 -14.54
C ARG A 164 3.44 17.98 -15.57
N SER A 165 4.68 18.24 -15.18
CA SER A 165 5.87 18.02 -16.01
C SER A 165 5.96 16.56 -16.45
N TRP A 166 5.68 15.65 -15.52
CA TRP A 166 5.70 14.23 -15.79
C TRP A 166 4.57 13.78 -16.72
N THR A 167 3.34 14.20 -16.45
CA THR A 167 2.19 13.94 -17.33
C THR A 167 2.47 14.43 -18.75
N HIS A 168 3.10 15.61 -18.87
CA HIS A 168 3.48 16.17 -20.15
C HIS A 168 4.58 15.36 -20.85
N ALA A 169 5.64 14.96 -20.14
CA ALA A 169 6.69 14.10 -20.68
C ALA A 169 6.13 12.78 -21.22
N LEU A 170 5.11 12.21 -20.57
CA LEU A 170 4.47 10.95 -20.98
C LEU A 170 3.61 11.04 -22.25
N LYS A 171 3.39 12.24 -22.81
CA LYS A 171 2.77 12.38 -24.15
C LYS A 171 3.62 11.73 -25.24
N ASP A 172 4.93 11.65 -25.03
CA ASP A 172 5.87 10.89 -25.86
C ASP A 172 6.61 9.87 -24.97
N PRO A 173 6.10 8.62 -24.88
CA PRO A 173 6.68 7.60 -24.00
C PRO A 173 8.16 7.32 -24.29
N GLN A 174 8.63 7.47 -25.52
CA GLN A 174 10.04 7.25 -25.86
C GLN A 174 10.92 8.36 -25.26
N LYS A 175 10.48 9.62 -25.35
CA LYS A 175 11.15 10.75 -24.70
C LYS A 175 11.07 10.66 -23.18
N ALA A 176 9.92 10.28 -22.63
CA ALA A 176 9.76 10.08 -21.18
C ALA A 176 10.77 9.06 -20.67
N VAL A 177 10.92 7.94 -21.37
CA VAL A 177 11.90 6.91 -21.02
C VAL A 177 13.33 7.40 -21.19
N ALA A 178 13.62 8.31 -22.12
CA ALA A 178 14.97 8.86 -22.28
C ALA A 178 15.32 9.99 -21.29
N SER A 179 14.33 10.62 -20.67
CA SER A 179 14.53 11.80 -19.81
C SER A 179 15.08 11.40 -18.44
N LYS A 180 16.41 11.30 -18.32
CA LYS A 180 17.09 11.03 -17.04
C LYS A 180 16.79 12.06 -15.95
N ARG A 181 16.52 13.30 -16.36
CA ARG A 181 16.42 14.47 -15.47
C ARG A 181 15.16 14.46 -14.63
N LEU A 182 14.01 14.18 -15.24
CA LEU A 182 12.74 14.09 -14.51
C LEU A 182 12.79 12.99 -13.43
N LEU A 183 13.47 11.89 -13.73
CA LEU A 183 13.67 10.77 -12.80
C LEU A 183 14.54 11.17 -11.62
N GLN A 184 15.61 11.91 -11.90
CA GLN A 184 16.50 12.42 -10.88
C GLN A 184 15.71 13.34 -9.95
N VAL A 185 14.90 14.27 -10.48
CA VAL A 185 14.03 15.13 -9.66
C VAL A 185 13.11 14.31 -8.77
N GLN A 186 12.49 13.27 -9.31
CA GLN A 186 11.57 12.46 -8.51
C GLN A 186 12.31 11.57 -7.48
N SER A 187 13.51 11.09 -7.81
CA SER A 187 14.34 10.36 -6.86
C SER A 187 14.75 11.21 -5.65
N LEU A 188 14.87 12.54 -5.82
CA LEU A 188 15.14 13.47 -4.71
C LEU A 188 14.08 13.40 -3.59
N ILE A 189 12.82 13.12 -3.95
CA ILE A 189 11.68 13.23 -3.02
C ILE A 189 11.13 11.88 -2.57
N ALA A 190 11.42 10.79 -3.28
CA ALA A 190 10.70 9.55 -3.08
C ALA A 190 11.27 8.65 -1.97
N ASP A 191 12.44 8.95 -1.39
CA ASP A 191 13.07 8.08 -0.38
C ASP A 191 12.74 8.49 1.06
N GLU A 192 12.55 9.78 1.34
CA GLU A 192 12.32 10.29 2.70
C GLU A 192 11.61 11.66 2.64
N LEU A 193 10.29 11.69 2.47
CA LEU A 193 9.55 12.92 2.77
C LEU A 193 9.59 13.13 4.28
N VAL A 194 10.43 14.07 4.71
CA VAL A 194 10.55 14.50 6.12
C VAL A 194 9.30 15.27 6.56
N THR A 195 8.63 15.94 5.62
CA THR A 195 7.48 16.81 5.89
C THR A 195 6.33 16.49 4.94
N VAL A 196 5.14 16.28 5.52
CA VAL A 196 3.88 16.07 4.77
C VAL A 196 2.98 17.28 5.00
N ARG A 197 2.55 17.93 3.91
CA ARG A 197 1.63 19.07 3.93
C ARG A 197 0.26 18.65 3.39
N PRO A 198 -0.87 19.14 3.95
CA PRO A 198 -2.20 18.80 3.45
C PRO A 198 -2.39 19.09 1.95
N SER A 199 -1.87 20.22 1.45
CA SER A 199 -2.00 20.62 0.03
C SER A 199 -1.22 19.72 -0.92
N MET A 200 -0.29 18.90 -0.42
CA MET A 200 0.60 18.09 -1.25
C MET A 200 -0.18 17.11 -2.12
N VAL A 201 -1.19 16.44 -1.55
CA VAL A 201 -2.04 15.51 -2.31
C VAL A 201 -2.79 16.25 -3.40
N ASP A 202 -3.39 17.39 -3.07
CA ASP A 202 -4.12 18.19 -4.06
C ASP A 202 -3.20 18.64 -5.18
N GLU A 203 -2.01 19.16 -4.86
CA GLU A 203 -1.00 19.54 -5.85
C GLU A 203 -0.63 18.35 -6.78
N MET A 204 -0.35 17.18 -6.21
CA MET A 204 -0.05 15.96 -6.98
C MET A 204 -1.20 15.56 -7.90
N LEU A 205 -2.44 15.59 -7.39
CA LEU A 205 -3.63 15.25 -8.15
C LEU A 205 -3.86 16.23 -9.29
N HIS A 206 -3.85 17.54 -9.02
CA HIS A 206 -4.01 18.57 -10.04
C HIS A 206 -2.95 18.47 -11.13
N GLY A 207 -1.69 18.20 -10.75
CA GLY A 207 -0.60 18.01 -11.72
C GLY A 207 -0.82 16.76 -12.60
N ALA A 208 -1.42 15.71 -12.05
CA ALA A 208 -1.64 14.44 -12.74
C ALA A 208 -2.93 14.37 -13.59
N GLY A 209 -3.86 15.33 -13.45
CA GLY A 209 -5.15 15.34 -14.18
C GLY A 209 -6.39 15.58 -13.31
N GLY A 210 -6.22 15.62 -11.99
CA GLY A 210 -7.24 16.03 -11.01
C GLY A 210 -7.81 14.88 -10.18
N THR A 211 -7.58 13.61 -10.56
CA THR A 211 -8.12 12.45 -9.84
C THR A 211 -7.06 11.40 -9.48
N MET A 212 -7.38 10.55 -8.50
CA MET A 212 -6.54 9.39 -8.14
C MET A 212 -6.36 8.44 -9.33
N ASP A 213 -7.38 8.32 -10.19
CA ASP A 213 -7.34 7.49 -11.40
C ASP A 213 -6.41 8.07 -12.46
N ASP A 214 -6.28 9.39 -12.55
CA ASP A 214 -5.33 10.05 -13.46
C ASP A 214 -3.90 9.89 -12.96
N LEU A 215 -3.67 10.05 -11.66
CA LEU A 215 -2.36 9.82 -11.04
C LEU A 215 -1.92 8.37 -11.19
N ALA A 216 -2.81 7.41 -10.89
CA ALA A 216 -2.53 5.99 -11.10
C ALA A 216 -2.24 5.71 -12.58
N GLN A 217 -3.01 6.27 -13.50
CA GLN A 217 -2.78 6.11 -14.94
C GLN A 217 -1.44 6.70 -15.38
N MET A 218 -1.05 7.89 -14.88
CA MET A 218 0.24 8.52 -15.17
C MET A 218 1.39 7.61 -14.74
N ALA A 219 1.41 7.18 -13.47
CA ALA A 219 2.45 6.30 -12.94
C ALA A 219 2.53 4.96 -13.70
N LEU A 220 1.38 4.34 -14.00
CA LEU A 220 1.35 3.08 -14.75
C LEU A 220 1.73 3.24 -16.23
N THR A 221 1.45 4.39 -16.84
CA THR A 221 1.89 4.69 -18.22
C THR A 221 3.41 4.76 -18.27
N HIS A 222 4.04 5.39 -17.28
CA HIS A 222 5.49 5.41 -17.16
C HIS A 222 6.08 3.99 -16.98
N GLY A 223 5.52 3.20 -16.06
CA GLY A 223 5.94 1.81 -15.85
C GLY A 223 5.82 0.96 -17.13
N ARG A 224 4.72 1.12 -17.87
CA ARG A 224 4.51 0.43 -19.16
C ARG A 224 5.53 0.86 -20.22
N ALA A 225 5.88 2.14 -20.27
CA ALA A 225 6.87 2.65 -21.22
C ALA A 225 8.27 2.05 -21.00
N ALA A 226 8.62 1.68 -19.76
CA ALA A 226 9.87 1.00 -19.43
C ALA A 226 9.89 -0.50 -19.83
N MET A 227 8.73 -1.13 -20.01
CA MET A 227 8.62 -2.58 -20.24
C MET A 227 9.35 -3.11 -21.48
N PRO A 228 9.31 -2.45 -22.66
CA PRO A 228 10.02 -2.94 -23.84
C PRO A 228 11.53 -3.05 -23.59
N ALA A 229 12.12 -2.07 -22.89
CA ALA A 229 13.53 -2.04 -22.57
C ALA A 229 13.93 -3.11 -21.53
N LEU A 230 13.04 -3.43 -20.57
CA LEU A 230 13.23 -4.55 -19.63
C LEU A 230 13.23 -5.92 -20.31
N THR A 231 12.63 -6.04 -21.49
CA THR A 231 12.54 -7.31 -22.23
C THR A 231 13.55 -7.43 -23.37
N ALA A 232 14.34 -6.39 -23.63
CA ALA A 232 15.30 -6.36 -24.73
C ALA A 232 16.58 -7.14 -24.34
N PRO A 233 16.98 -8.19 -25.10
CA PRO A 233 18.12 -9.04 -24.74
C PRO A 233 19.50 -8.35 -24.66
N SER A 234 19.64 -7.14 -25.21
CA SER A 234 20.92 -6.43 -25.35
C SER A 234 21.01 -5.11 -24.59
N ALA A 235 19.95 -4.70 -23.89
CA ALA A 235 19.95 -3.44 -23.13
C ALA A 235 20.39 -3.68 -21.69
N ASP A 236 21.18 -2.74 -21.13
CA ASP A 236 21.44 -2.70 -19.69
C ASP A 236 20.12 -2.48 -18.95
N PRO A 237 19.62 -3.46 -18.17
CA PRO A 237 18.30 -3.40 -17.56
C PRO A 237 18.26 -2.45 -16.35
N ARG A 238 19.41 -1.98 -15.82
CA ARG A 238 19.47 -1.13 -14.63
C ARG A 238 18.63 0.12 -14.77
N TYR A 239 18.71 0.78 -15.93
CA TYR A 239 17.95 2.01 -16.16
C TYR A 239 16.43 1.75 -16.26
N PRO A 240 15.94 0.82 -17.11
CA PRO A 240 14.52 0.45 -17.12
C PRO A 240 13.97 -0.06 -15.77
N ILE A 241 14.79 -0.73 -14.95
CA ILE A 241 14.41 -1.12 -13.58
C ILE A 241 14.18 0.11 -12.72
N ALA A 242 15.12 1.06 -12.72
CA ALA A 242 15.00 2.30 -11.97
C ALA A 242 13.72 3.07 -12.38
N MET A 243 13.40 3.11 -13.68
CA MET A 243 12.18 3.70 -14.22
C MET A 243 10.90 3.05 -13.68
N PHE A 244 10.88 1.72 -13.73
CA PHE A 244 9.73 0.98 -13.25
C PHE A 244 9.57 1.15 -11.75
N ASN A 245 10.66 1.01 -10.99
CA ASN A 245 10.69 1.18 -9.55
C ASN A 245 10.21 2.58 -9.15
N LEU A 246 10.64 3.61 -9.87
CA LEU A 246 10.22 4.99 -9.63
C LEU A 246 8.70 5.18 -9.79
N SER A 247 8.10 4.52 -10.78
CA SER A 247 6.65 4.51 -10.97
C SER A 247 5.90 3.89 -9.79
N LEU A 248 6.44 2.80 -9.22
CA LEU A 248 5.88 2.18 -8.03
C LEU A 248 6.07 3.05 -6.78
N ARG A 249 7.23 3.71 -6.67
CA ARG A 249 7.54 4.63 -5.57
C ARG A 249 6.58 5.83 -5.55
N THR A 250 6.13 6.34 -6.70
CA THR A 250 5.08 7.37 -6.76
C THR A 250 3.78 6.90 -6.11
N ILE A 251 3.34 5.69 -6.46
CA ILE A 251 2.10 5.11 -5.93
C ILE A 251 2.22 4.99 -4.41
N LEU A 252 3.35 4.48 -3.92
CA LEU A 252 3.62 4.34 -2.49
C LEU A 252 3.77 5.69 -1.79
N LEU A 253 4.37 6.69 -2.44
CA LEU A 253 4.50 8.04 -1.90
C LEU A 253 3.13 8.64 -1.60
N VAL A 254 2.22 8.60 -2.57
CA VAL A 254 0.84 9.09 -2.40
C VAL A 254 0.13 8.31 -1.31
N TYR A 255 0.30 6.99 -1.26
CA TYR A 255 -0.26 6.14 -0.20
C TYR A 255 0.19 6.59 1.19
N TYR A 256 1.50 6.76 1.42
CA TYR A 256 2.03 7.17 2.73
C TYR A 256 1.69 8.61 3.08
N VAL A 257 1.63 9.52 2.10
CA VAL A 257 1.18 10.89 2.32
C VAL A 257 -0.28 10.90 2.79
N LEU A 258 -1.15 10.10 2.17
CA LEU A 258 -2.54 9.95 2.61
C LEU A 258 -2.64 9.37 4.02
N GLU A 259 -1.87 8.32 4.34
CA GLU A 259 -1.82 7.77 5.70
C GLU A 259 -1.37 8.80 6.73
N ALA A 260 -0.30 9.55 6.45
CA ALA A 260 0.23 10.60 7.34
C ALA A 260 -0.80 11.73 7.58
N LEU A 261 -1.69 11.98 6.61
CA LEU A 261 -2.77 12.94 6.73
C LEU A 261 -4.05 12.35 7.35
N ASN A 262 -4.05 11.08 7.78
CA ASN A 262 -5.22 10.33 8.21
C ASN A 262 -6.36 10.34 7.15
N ALA A 263 -6.00 10.40 5.87
CA ALA A 263 -6.91 10.31 4.76
C ALA A 263 -7.04 8.86 4.28
N ASP A 264 -8.04 8.57 3.45
CA ASP A 264 -8.27 7.25 2.88
C ASP A 264 -7.18 6.91 1.83
N SER A 265 -6.08 6.32 2.30
CA SER A 265 -4.95 5.83 1.50
C SER A 265 -5.35 4.67 0.57
N GLY A 266 -6.47 3.98 0.85
CA GLY A 266 -6.98 2.91 0.01
C GLY A 266 -7.43 3.40 -1.37
N ARG A 267 -7.78 4.68 -1.51
CA ARG A 267 -8.25 5.27 -2.78
C ARG A 267 -7.24 5.14 -3.92
N ILE A 268 -5.95 5.38 -3.64
CA ILE A 268 -4.91 5.24 -4.68
C ILE A 268 -4.72 3.76 -5.05
N MET A 269 -4.81 2.85 -4.08
CA MET A 269 -4.70 1.40 -4.33
C MET A 269 -5.88 0.87 -5.16
N VAL A 270 -7.09 1.35 -4.89
CA VAL A 270 -8.28 1.05 -5.71
C VAL A 270 -8.11 1.57 -7.14
N ALA A 271 -7.61 2.80 -7.32
CA ALA A 271 -7.32 3.36 -8.64
C ALA A 271 -6.30 2.51 -9.41
N VAL A 272 -5.19 2.11 -8.77
CA VAL A 272 -4.16 1.24 -9.37
C VAL A 272 -4.73 -0.14 -9.74
N ALA A 273 -5.59 -0.71 -8.89
CA ALA A 273 -6.27 -1.97 -9.15
C ALA A 273 -7.22 -1.88 -10.37
N ASN A 274 -8.01 -0.80 -10.45
CA ASN A 274 -8.95 -0.56 -11.56
C ASN A 274 -8.24 -0.39 -12.91
N ARG A 275 -6.98 0.09 -12.92
CA ARG A 275 -6.15 0.22 -14.12
C ARG A 275 -5.42 -1.07 -14.52
N ASN A 276 -5.75 -2.21 -13.91
CA ASN A 276 -5.19 -3.53 -14.19
C ASN A 276 -3.64 -3.54 -14.16
N ALA A 277 -3.06 -2.98 -13.10
CA ALA A 277 -1.60 -2.91 -12.93
C ALA A 277 -0.94 -4.28 -12.71
N THR A 278 -1.68 -5.26 -12.19
CA THR A 278 -1.15 -6.54 -11.73
C THR A 278 -0.34 -7.33 -12.77
N PRO A 279 -0.81 -7.55 -14.02
CA PRO A 279 -0.07 -8.35 -14.99
C PRO A 279 1.32 -7.77 -15.29
N MET A 280 1.42 -6.44 -15.35
CA MET A 280 2.68 -5.73 -15.59
C MET A 280 3.65 -5.94 -14.42
N MET A 281 3.20 -5.74 -13.18
CA MET A 281 4.03 -5.96 -11.99
C MET A 281 4.50 -7.42 -11.87
N MET A 282 3.63 -8.39 -12.19
CA MET A 282 4.00 -9.80 -12.15
C MET A 282 4.99 -10.21 -13.22
N LYS A 283 4.90 -9.63 -14.42
CA LYS A 283 5.91 -9.84 -15.46
C LYS A 283 7.29 -9.40 -14.97
N VAL A 284 7.39 -8.19 -14.38
CA VAL A 284 8.66 -7.68 -13.85
C VAL A 284 9.16 -8.52 -12.67
N LEU A 285 8.29 -8.84 -11.70
CA LEU A 285 8.66 -9.68 -10.56
C LEU A 285 9.18 -11.06 -11.00
N THR A 286 8.54 -11.68 -12.00
CA THR A 286 8.97 -12.96 -12.54
C THR A 286 10.36 -12.85 -13.18
N GLN A 287 10.64 -11.80 -13.95
CA GLN A 287 11.95 -11.60 -14.58
C GLN A 287 13.07 -11.37 -13.55
N VAL A 288 12.78 -10.66 -12.45
CA VAL A 288 13.71 -10.49 -11.33
C VAL A 288 13.95 -11.81 -10.60
N ALA A 289 12.89 -12.56 -10.34
CA ALA A 289 12.96 -13.84 -9.65
C ALA A 289 13.69 -14.91 -10.48
N ASP A 290 13.57 -14.86 -11.81
CA ASP A 290 14.21 -15.79 -12.76
C ASP A 290 15.62 -15.34 -13.20
N GLU A 291 16.21 -14.34 -12.55
CA GLU A 291 17.56 -13.81 -12.84
C GLU A 291 17.75 -13.26 -14.27
N GLN A 292 16.66 -13.09 -15.02
CA GLN A 292 16.69 -12.39 -16.32
C GLN A 292 17.06 -10.91 -16.15
N ILE A 293 16.85 -10.39 -14.94
CA ILE A 293 17.27 -9.07 -14.49
C ILE A 293 18.37 -9.24 -13.43
N PRO A 294 19.56 -8.62 -13.60
CA PRO A 294 20.65 -8.66 -12.64
C PRO A 294 20.23 -8.22 -11.23
N ARG A 295 20.59 -9.02 -10.24
CA ARG A 295 20.28 -8.77 -8.81
C ARG A 295 21.25 -7.83 -8.12
N ASP A 296 22.42 -7.61 -8.72
CA ASP A 296 23.43 -6.67 -8.25
C ASP A 296 23.00 -5.21 -8.42
N SER A 297 21.94 -4.95 -9.17
CA SER A 297 21.31 -3.63 -9.21
C SER A 297 20.80 -3.24 -7.83
N GLN A 298 21.23 -2.07 -7.35
CA GLN A 298 20.77 -1.49 -6.07
C GLN A 298 19.24 -1.35 -6.01
N ASP A 299 18.55 -1.27 -7.16
CA ASP A 299 17.11 -1.11 -7.26
C ASP A 299 16.31 -2.41 -7.13
N THR A 300 16.91 -3.57 -7.41
CA THR A 300 16.18 -4.85 -7.46
C THR A 300 15.50 -5.21 -6.13
N PRO A 301 16.16 -5.10 -4.97
CA PRO A 301 15.51 -5.28 -3.66
C PRO A 301 14.30 -4.37 -3.43
N TYR A 302 14.41 -3.09 -3.81
CA TYR A 302 13.35 -2.11 -3.67
C TYR A 302 12.18 -2.40 -4.60
N LEU A 303 12.46 -2.87 -5.80
CA LEU A 303 11.46 -3.27 -6.78
C LEU A 303 10.59 -4.43 -6.25
N ILE A 304 11.21 -5.51 -5.74
CA ILE A 304 10.46 -6.64 -5.14
C ILE A 304 9.59 -6.13 -3.99
N ARG A 305 10.19 -5.38 -3.05
CA ARG A 305 9.49 -4.79 -1.91
C ARG A 305 8.28 -3.96 -2.35
N ASN A 306 8.48 -3.06 -3.31
CA ASN A 306 7.45 -2.12 -3.72
C ASN A 306 6.30 -2.83 -4.47
N ILE A 307 6.60 -3.85 -5.29
CA ILE A 307 5.58 -4.69 -5.93
C ILE A 307 4.73 -5.40 -4.87
N LEU A 308 5.36 -6.06 -3.89
CA LEU A 308 4.63 -6.80 -2.85
C LEU A 308 3.77 -5.86 -1.97
N ARG A 309 4.29 -4.68 -1.62
CA ARG A 309 3.54 -3.67 -0.86
C ARG A 309 2.34 -3.13 -1.63
N ILE A 310 2.50 -2.81 -2.92
CA ILE A 310 1.37 -2.35 -3.75
C ILE A 310 0.33 -3.45 -3.92
N LEU A 311 0.74 -4.70 -4.17
CA LEU A 311 -0.20 -5.83 -4.25
C LEU A 311 -0.98 -6.02 -2.96
N ARG A 312 -0.31 -5.88 -1.81
CA ARG A 312 -0.95 -5.94 -0.50
C ARG A 312 -1.96 -4.81 -0.33
N GLY A 313 -1.55 -3.56 -0.56
CA GLY A 313 -2.46 -2.40 -0.48
C GLY A 313 -3.65 -2.52 -1.43
N MET A 314 -3.44 -3.00 -2.66
CA MET A 314 -4.52 -3.29 -3.61
C MET A 314 -5.46 -4.39 -3.11
N ALA A 315 -4.93 -5.48 -2.54
CA ALA A 315 -5.76 -6.55 -2.02
C ALA A 315 -6.58 -6.10 -0.79
N GLU A 316 -5.96 -5.34 0.12
CA GLU A 316 -6.61 -4.80 1.31
C GLU A 316 -7.67 -3.73 0.98
N SER A 317 -7.46 -2.92 -0.07
CA SER A 317 -8.35 -1.81 -0.42
C SER A 317 -9.40 -2.14 -1.47
N ALA A 318 -9.06 -2.98 -2.47
CA ALA A 318 -9.92 -3.34 -3.60
C ALA A 318 -10.45 -4.80 -3.55
N GLY A 319 -10.19 -5.51 -2.45
CA GLY A 319 -10.59 -6.89 -2.23
C GLY A 319 -9.68 -7.91 -2.92
N PRO A 320 -10.07 -9.20 -3.00
CA PRO A 320 -9.17 -10.29 -3.41
C PRO A 320 -8.85 -10.34 -4.91
N ARG A 321 -9.51 -9.51 -5.75
CA ARG A 321 -9.36 -9.58 -7.22
C ARG A 321 -7.93 -9.31 -7.71
N PRO A 322 -7.21 -8.28 -7.22
CA PRO A 322 -5.83 -8.03 -7.63
C PRO A 322 -4.90 -9.19 -7.23
N LEU A 323 -5.12 -9.81 -6.08
CA LEU A 323 -4.37 -10.99 -5.64
C LEU A 323 -4.63 -12.21 -6.53
N ILE A 324 -5.90 -12.49 -6.87
CA ILE A 324 -6.26 -13.55 -7.82
C ILE A 324 -5.59 -13.32 -9.18
N SER A 325 -5.60 -12.06 -9.67
CA SER A 325 -4.89 -11.70 -10.89
C SER A 325 -3.39 -11.97 -10.75
N ALA A 326 -2.78 -11.62 -9.62
CA ALA A 326 -1.34 -11.79 -9.39
C ALA A 326 -0.95 -13.27 -9.42
N ILE A 327 -1.72 -14.11 -8.74
CA ILE A 327 -1.55 -15.58 -8.75
C ILE A 327 -1.60 -16.11 -10.19
N ARG A 328 -2.60 -15.70 -10.98
CA ARG A 328 -2.75 -16.12 -12.39
C ARG A 328 -1.60 -15.65 -13.30
N HIS A 329 -0.91 -14.57 -12.92
CA HIS A 329 0.21 -14.02 -13.69
C HIS A 329 1.59 -14.40 -13.11
N GLY A 330 1.67 -15.42 -12.27
CA GLY A 330 2.94 -16.01 -11.85
C GLY A 330 3.48 -15.54 -10.50
N LEU A 331 2.67 -14.90 -9.65
CA LEU A 331 3.08 -14.53 -8.28
C LEU A 331 3.69 -15.71 -7.52
N VAL A 332 3.03 -16.86 -7.54
CA VAL A 332 3.43 -18.05 -6.76
C VAL A 332 4.78 -18.58 -7.25
N ARG A 333 4.97 -18.68 -8.57
CA ARG A 333 6.25 -19.08 -9.17
C ARG A 333 7.37 -18.08 -8.82
N SER A 334 7.07 -16.79 -8.87
CA SER A 334 8.06 -15.75 -8.53
C SER A 334 8.49 -15.83 -7.08
N LEU A 335 7.53 -15.99 -6.16
CA LEU A 335 7.82 -16.16 -4.72
C LEU A 335 8.62 -17.44 -4.46
N PHE A 336 8.27 -18.55 -5.13
CA PHE A 336 9.02 -19.80 -5.02
C PHE A 336 10.49 -19.62 -5.42
N LEU A 337 10.76 -18.99 -6.57
CA LEU A 337 12.13 -18.69 -7.01
C LEU A 337 12.85 -17.79 -6.00
N CYS A 338 12.19 -16.74 -5.50
CA CYS A 338 12.77 -15.92 -4.44
C CYS A 338 13.11 -16.73 -3.18
N CYS A 339 12.27 -17.70 -2.79
CA CYS A 339 12.53 -18.57 -1.65
C CYS A 339 13.77 -19.46 -1.86
N THR A 340 13.91 -20.08 -3.04
CA THR A 340 15.07 -20.95 -3.36
C THR A 340 16.38 -20.17 -3.39
N GLN A 341 16.33 -18.85 -3.59
CA GLN A 341 17.50 -17.97 -3.69
C GLN A 341 17.64 -17.00 -2.50
N SER A 342 16.93 -17.25 -1.39
CA SER A 342 16.79 -16.32 -0.26
C SER A 342 18.10 -15.83 0.37
N ASN A 343 19.19 -16.61 0.26
CA ASN A 343 20.52 -16.20 0.72
C ASN A 343 21.12 -15.02 -0.08
N THR A 344 20.63 -14.77 -1.30
CA THR A 344 21.16 -13.73 -2.20
C THR A 344 20.33 -12.45 -2.22
N LEU A 345 19.10 -12.47 -1.70
CA LEU A 345 18.15 -11.35 -1.80
C LEU A 345 18.36 -10.27 -0.72
N GLY A 346 19.05 -10.62 0.37
CA GLY A 346 19.24 -9.76 1.53
C GLY A 346 18.06 -9.80 2.52
N GLU A 347 18.35 -9.48 3.78
CA GLU A 347 17.43 -9.62 4.91
C GLU A 347 16.13 -8.82 4.75
N LYS A 348 16.22 -7.55 4.31
CA LYS A 348 15.04 -6.69 4.11
C LYS A 348 14.07 -7.27 3.07
N VAL A 349 14.57 -7.87 1.99
CA VAL A 349 13.70 -8.47 0.96
C VAL A 349 13.04 -9.73 1.53
N ASN A 350 13.82 -10.56 2.21
CA ASN A 350 13.30 -11.76 2.89
C ASN A 350 12.18 -11.40 3.87
N GLN A 351 12.37 -10.36 4.69
CA GLN A 351 11.32 -9.87 5.60
C GLN A 351 10.04 -9.46 4.85
N ASN A 352 10.15 -8.71 3.75
CA ASN A 352 8.95 -8.30 2.99
C ASN A 352 8.24 -9.49 2.33
N ILE A 353 8.98 -10.52 1.90
CA ILE A 353 8.39 -11.77 1.39
C ILE A 353 7.69 -12.53 2.52
N THR A 354 8.33 -12.65 3.68
CA THR A 354 7.74 -13.25 4.88
C THR A 354 6.44 -12.57 5.26
N GLU A 355 6.45 -11.24 5.41
CA GLU A 355 5.25 -10.46 5.72
C GLU A 355 4.17 -10.63 4.66
N PHE A 356 4.53 -10.63 3.37
CA PHE A 356 3.55 -10.82 2.30
C PHE A 356 2.92 -12.23 2.34
N ILE A 357 3.71 -13.28 2.57
CA ILE A 357 3.20 -14.65 2.64
C ILE A 357 2.36 -14.86 3.89
N ASP A 358 2.88 -14.50 5.06
CA ASP A 358 2.23 -14.75 6.35
C ASP A 358 1.02 -13.85 6.59
N LEU A 359 1.06 -12.58 6.19
CA LEU A 359 -0.01 -11.62 6.50
C LEU A 359 -1.06 -11.49 5.38
N LEU A 360 -0.74 -11.87 4.14
CA LEU A 360 -1.66 -11.69 3.01
C LEU A 360 -1.94 -12.96 2.22
N LEU A 361 -0.92 -13.64 1.67
CA LEU A 361 -1.15 -14.72 0.71
C LEU A 361 -1.70 -16.00 1.35
N LEU A 362 -1.02 -16.55 2.36
CA LEU A 362 -1.50 -17.72 3.10
C LEU A 362 -2.91 -17.47 3.66
N PRO A 363 -3.19 -16.30 4.24
CA PRO A 363 -4.47 -16.13 4.87
C PRO A 363 -5.63 -15.91 3.90
N SER A 364 -5.34 -15.24 2.77
CA SER A 364 -6.31 -15.12 1.67
C SER A 364 -6.71 -16.47 1.08
N ALA A 365 -5.91 -17.53 1.26
CA ALA A 365 -6.24 -18.89 0.85
C ALA A 365 -7.45 -19.48 1.59
N ILE A 366 -7.95 -18.82 2.65
CA ILE A 366 -9.24 -19.15 3.26
C ILE A 366 -10.42 -18.97 2.29
N LEU A 367 -10.27 -18.08 1.30
CA LEU A 367 -11.30 -17.79 0.32
C LEU A 367 -11.21 -18.80 -0.84
N PRO A 368 -12.27 -19.58 -1.14
CA PRO A 368 -12.26 -20.53 -2.26
C PRO A 368 -11.92 -19.90 -3.61
N SER A 369 -12.28 -18.62 -3.80
CA SER A 369 -11.96 -17.84 -5.00
C SER A 369 -10.46 -17.56 -5.17
N VAL A 370 -9.69 -17.56 -4.07
CA VAL A 370 -8.22 -17.40 -4.07
C VAL A 370 -7.55 -18.77 -4.05
N LEU A 371 -8.04 -19.70 -3.20
CA LEU A 371 -7.49 -21.04 -3.04
C LEU A 371 -7.45 -21.82 -4.36
N GLY A 372 -8.51 -21.77 -5.18
CA GLY A 372 -8.54 -22.47 -6.47
C GLY A 372 -7.40 -22.03 -7.40
N PRO A 373 -7.30 -20.74 -7.77
CA PRO A 373 -6.17 -20.22 -8.53
C PRO A 373 -4.81 -20.53 -7.89
N LEU A 374 -4.72 -20.47 -6.55
CA LEU A 374 -3.48 -20.75 -5.83
C LEU A 374 -3.03 -22.20 -6.00
N LEU A 375 -3.94 -23.17 -5.84
CA LEU A 375 -3.65 -24.58 -6.04
C LEU A 375 -3.19 -24.88 -7.48
N ASN A 376 -3.85 -24.28 -8.48
CA ASN A 376 -3.47 -24.43 -9.88
C ASN A 376 -2.07 -23.86 -10.15
N ALA A 377 -1.70 -22.76 -9.49
CA ALA A 377 -0.38 -22.16 -9.63
C ALA A 377 0.72 -22.93 -8.88
N LEU A 378 0.36 -23.70 -7.84
CA LEU A 378 1.27 -24.55 -7.09
C LEU A 378 1.53 -25.90 -7.76
N GLU A 379 0.54 -26.45 -8.48
CA GLU A 379 0.64 -27.78 -9.10
C GLU A 379 1.93 -28.01 -9.92
N PRO A 380 2.39 -27.06 -10.77
CA PRO A 380 3.63 -27.23 -11.53
C PRO A 380 4.91 -27.14 -10.68
N LEU A 381 4.82 -26.68 -9.44
CA LEU A 381 5.95 -26.48 -8.52
C LEU A 381 6.09 -27.62 -7.52
N ILE A 382 5.13 -28.55 -7.49
CA ILE A 382 5.23 -29.73 -6.63
C ILE A 382 6.34 -30.62 -7.20
N PRO A 383 7.36 -30.98 -6.40
CA PRO A 383 8.46 -31.81 -6.88
C PRO A 383 7.93 -33.12 -7.47
N THR A 384 8.27 -33.41 -8.71
CA THR A 384 8.13 -34.74 -9.30
C THR A 384 9.47 -35.48 -9.18
N PRO A 385 9.50 -36.83 -9.30
CA PRO A 385 10.76 -37.58 -9.33
C PRO A 385 11.76 -37.05 -10.37
N GLU A 386 11.28 -36.43 -11.45
CA GLU A 386 12.07 -35.87 -12.55
C GLU A 386 12.50 -34.42 -12.36
N ASN A 387 11.90 -33.68 -11.41
CA ASN A 387 12.16 -32.24 -11.19
C ASN A 387 12.26 -31.90 -9.69
N GLN A 388 13.26 -32.50 -9.03
CA GLN A 388 13.56 -32.24 -7.62
C GLN A 388 14.24 -30.88 -7.44
N ILE A 389 13.44 -29.80 -7.45
CA ILE A 389 13.90 -28.52 -6.93
C ILE A 389 13.89 -28.64 -5.39
N HIS A 390 15.06 -28.86 -4.80
CA HIS A 390 15.22 -28.93 -3.35
C HIS A 390 15.14 -27.53 -2.75
N ILE A 391 14.15 -27.32 -1.88
CA ILE A 391 14.07 -26.13 -1.04
C ILE A 391 14.96 -26.39 0.16
N ASN A 392 15.99 -25.58 0.33
CA ASN A 392 16.80 -25.64 1.54
C ASN A 392 15.97 -25.12 2.71
N GLU A 393 15.48 -26.02 3.57
CA GLU A 393 14.66 -25.66 4.74
C GLU A 393 15.42 -24.77 5.73
N ASP A 394 16.75 -24.88 5.78
CA ASP A 394 17.62 -24.06 6.64
C ASP A 394 17.80 -22.63 6.10
N ALA A 395 17.39 -22.36 4.85
CA ALA A 395 17.44 -21.02 4.28
C ALA A 395 16.32 -20.14 4.86
N PRO A 396 16.51 -18.81 4.97
CA PRO A 396 15.55 -17.91 5.65
C PRO A 396 14.10 -18.01 5.15
N LEU A 397 13.90 -18.25 3.85
CA LEU A 397 12.56 -18.40 3.26
C LEU A 397 12.17 -19.86 2.97
N GLY A 398 13.06 -20.82 3.21
CA GLY A 398 12.80 -22.25 2.99
C GLY A 398 11.72 -22.77 3.92
N PHE A 399 11.92 -22.59 5.24
CA PHE A 399 10.93 -22.91 6.26
C PHE A 399 9.58 -22.22 6.01
N LEU A 400 9.61 -20.93 5.66
CA LEU A 400 8.41 -20.16 5.33
C LEU A 400 7.62 -20.80 4.18
N TRP A 401 8.30 -21.24 3.13
CA TRP A 401 7.63 -21.89 1.99
C TRP A 401 7.00 -23.22 2.38
N VAL A 402 7.68 -24.03 3.20
CA VAL A 402 7.12 -25.29 3.73
C VAL A 402 5.87 -25.03 4.58
N LYS A 403 5.92 -24.02 5.47
CA LYS A 403 4.76 -23.56 6.25
C LYS A 403 3.61 -23.14 5.33
N PHE A 404 3.91 -22.36 4.29
CA PHE A 404 2.93 -21.93 3.31
C PHE A 404 2.24 -23.10 2.60
N LEU A 405 3.01 -24.05 2.05
CA LEU A 405 2.47 -25.25 1.39
C LEU A 405 1.61 -26.08 2.33
N THR A 406 2.06 -26.25 3.58
CA THR A 406 1.32 -26.99 4.61
C THR A 406 -0.04 -26.34 4.88
N GLY A 407 -0.06 -25.01 5.06
CA GLY A 407 -1.30 -24.26 5.27
C GLY A 407 -2.25 -24.33 4.08
N VAL A 408 -1.75 -24.16 2.85
CA VAL A 408 -2.59 -24.25 1.63
C VAL A 408 -3.17 -25.65 1.45
N ASN A 409 -2.39 -26.70 1.69
CA ASN A 409 -2.86 -28.09 1.61
C ASN A 409 -3.90 -28.41 2.69
N ARG A 410 -3.76 -27.85 3.90
CA ARG A 410 -4.80 -27.92 4.92
C ARG A 410 -6.11 -27.31 4.42
N TYR A 411 -6.08 -26.11 3.84
CA TYR A 411 -7.28 -25.48 3.28
C TYR A 411 -7.88 -26.27 2.11
N ARG A 412 -7.04 -26.88 1.26
CA ARG A 412 -7.49 -27.78 0.18
C ARG A 412 -8.29 -28.95 0.73
N LYS A 413 -7.75 -29.65 1.75
CA LYS A 413 -8.42 -30.78 2.39
C LYS A 413 -9.77 -30.36 2.97
N LEU A 414 -9.79 -29.26 3.72
CA LEU A 414 -11.01 -28.72 4.32
C LEU A 414 -12.05 -28.31 3.27
N LEU A 415 -11.62 -27.74 2.13
CA LEU A 415 -12.53 -27.40 1.04
C LEU A 415 -13.13 -28.66 0.37
N LEU A 416 -12.35 -29.73 0.21
CA LEU A 416 -12.85 -31.01 -0.32
C LEU A 416 -13.88 -31.62 0.63
N GLU A 417 -13.60 -31.62 1.94
CA GLU A 417 -14.54 -32.10 2.95
C GLU A 417 -15.83 -31.25 2.98
N PHE A 418 -15.70 -29.92 2.93
CA PHE A 418 -16.84 -29.01 2.84
C PHE A 418 -17.70 -29.30 1.61
N ASN A 419 -17.09 -29.53 0.45
CA ASN A 419 -17.80 -29.85 -0.79
C ASN A 419 -18.44 -31.24 -0.75
N ALA A 420 -17.81 -32.21 -0.07
CA ALA A 420 -18.37 -33.54 0.12
C ALA A 420 -19.57 -33.55 1.09
N ARG A 421 -19.64 -32.59 2.01
CA ARG A 421 -20.82 -32.40 2.87
C ARG A 421 -22.02 -31.96 2.04
N LYS A 422 -22.91 -32.90 1.74
CA LYS A 422 -24.23 -32.63 1.13
C LYS A 422 -25.16 -31.83 2.06
N ILE A 423 -24.91 -31.87 3.36
CA ILE A 423 -25.74 -31.27 4.40
C ILE A 423 -24.91 -30.21 5.13
N VAL A 424 -25.42 -28.98 5.13
CA VAL A 424 -24.91 -27.91 6.00
C VAL A 424 -25.67 -28.00 7.31
N TYR A 425 -24.99 -28.34 8.40
CA TYR A 425 -25.61 -28.31 9.72
C TYR A 425 -25.70 -26.88 10.24
N LYS A 426 -26.80 -26.53 10.91
CA LYS A 426 -26.93 -25.28 11.64
C LYS A 426 -27.63 -25.50 12.98
N ALA A 427 -27.16 -24.79 14.00
CA ALA A 427 -27.82 -24.73 15.30
C ALA A 427 -29.08 -23.85 15.24
N CYS A 428 -30.05 -24.15 16.09
CA CYS A 428 -31.22 -23.29 16.27
C CYS A 428 -30.78 -22.01 17.00
N ASP A 429 -31.13 -20.85 16.46
CA ASP A 429 -30.77 -19.55 17.06
C ASP A 429 -31.61 -19.24 18.32
N ASN A 430 -32.66 -20.03 18.60
CA ASN A 430 -33.24 -20.08 19.94
C ASN A 430 -32.26 -20.80 20.88
N MET A 431 -31.56 -20.02 21.69
CA MET A 431 -30.49 -20.54 22.55
C MET A 431 -30.96 -21.51 23.63
N GLU A 432 -32.27 -21.59 23.92
CA GLU A 432 -32.79 -22.63 24.83
C GLU A 432 -32.93 -24.01 24.17
N CYS A 433 -32.99 -24.07 22.84
CA CYS A 433 -33.29 -25.30 22.11
C CYS A 433 -32.07 -26.19 21.87
N CYS A 434 -30.93 -25.59 21.48
CA CYS A 434 -29.66 -26.27 21.19
C CYS A 434 -29.69 -27.38 20.13
N LYS A 435 -30.82 -27.56 19.43
CA LYS A 435 -30.89 -28.50 18.32
C LYS A 435 -29.96 -28.03 17.20
N VAL A 436 -29.13 -28.95 16.74
CA VAL A 436 -28.31 -28.83 15.54
C VAL A 436 -28.87 -29.81 14.52
N GLY A 437 -29.07 -29.37 13.29
CA GLY A 437 -29.65 -30.21 12.25
C GLY A 437 -29.40 -29.66 10.86
N ASP A 438 -29.90 -30.39 9.87
CA ASP A 438 -29.82 -29.98 8.47
C ASP A 438 -30.45 -28.60 8.28
N ARG A 439 -29.65 -27.64 7.80
CA ARG A 439 -30.03 -26.26 7.57
C ARG A 439 -31.28 -26.15 6.70
N THR A 440 -31.49 -27.06 5.75
CA THR A 440 -32.66 -27.04 4.86
C THR A 440 -33.97 -27.24 5.61
N LYS A 441 -33.93 -27.88 6.79
CA LYS A 441 -35.09 -28.14 7.66
C LYS A 441 -35.41 -26.98 8.60
N TYR A 442 -34.60 -25.91 8.61
CA TYR A 442 -34.71 -24.80 9.56
C TYR A 442 -35.36 -23.59 8.88
N GLY A 443 -36.39 -23.04 9.49
CA GLY A 443 -37.03 -21.79 9.05
C GLY A 443 -36.10 -20.59 9.26
N LYS A 444 -36.19 -19.57 8.41
CA LYS A 444 -35.53 -18.27 8.63
C LYS A 444 -36.51 -17.30 9.28
N CYS A 445 -36.02 -16.39 10.12
CA CYS A 445 -36.80 -15.23 10.51
C CYS A 445 -37.23 -14.43 9.27
N CYS A 446 -38.52 -14.13 9.12
CA CYS A 446 -39.04 -13.39 7.97
C CYS A 446 -38.59 -11.92 7.94
N GLY A 447 -38.29 -11.33 9.09
CA GLY A 447 -37.76 -9.96 9.20
C GLY A 447 -36.28 -9.89 8.84
N CYS A 448 -35.40 -10.37 9.72
CA CYS A 448 -33.96 -10.19 9.55
C CYS A 448 -33.29 -11.18 8.58
N LYS A 449 -33.92 -12.33 8.29
CA LYS A 449 -33.35 -13.45 7.52
C LYS A 449 -32.02 -14.02 8.03
N SER A 450 -31.48 -13.48 9.13
CA SER A 450 -30.23 -13.89 9.78
C SER A 450 -30.42 -15.09 10.70
N MET A 451 -31.45 -15.02 11.55
CA MET A 451 -31.75 -16.06 12.53
C MET A 451 -32.50 -17.23 11.88
N VAL A 452 -32.23 -18.43 12.36
CA VAL A 452 -32.76 -19.69 11.88
C VAL A 452 -33.28 -20.52 13.05
N TYR A 453 -34.42 -21.17 12.83
CA TYR A 453 -35.10 -21.90 13.89
C TYR A 453 -35.52 -23.28 13.41
N CYS A 454 -35.36 -24.29 14.26
CA CYS A 454 -35.82 -25.64 13.95
C CYS A 454 -37.36 -25.77 13.99
N SER A 455 -38.06 -24.81 14.60
CA SER A 455 -39.53 -24.73 14.65
C SER A 455 -40.03 -23.30 14.84
N THR A 456 -41.31 -23.07 14.53
CA THR A 456 -42.00 -21.80 14.80
C THR A 456 -42.09 -21.48 16.29
N ASP A 457 -42.17 -22.50 17.15
CA ASP A 457 -42.17 -22.30 18.61
C ASP A 457 -40.83 -21.78 19.10
N CYS A 458 -39.72 -22.28 18.56
CA CYS A 458 -38.39 -21.75 18.87
C CYS A 458 -38.25 -20.29 18.41
N GLN A 459 -38.77 -19.96 17.23
CA GLN A 459 -38.79 -18.57 16.76
C GLN A 459 -39.61 -17.66 17.70
N ARG A 460 -40.82 -18.10 18.12
CA ARG A 460 -41.68 -17.32 19.04
C ARG A 460 -41.02 -17.14 20.41
N ALA A 461 -40.36 -18.17 20.91
CA ALA A 461 -39.64 -18.10 22.19
C ALA A 461 -38.50 -17.07 22.11
N ASP A 462 -37.63 -17.17 21.10
CA ASP A 462 -36.52 -16.23 20.91
C ASP A 462 -37.00 -14.81 20.61
N TRP A 463 -38.12 -14.66 19.88
CA TRP A 463 -38.77 -13.37 19.64
C TRP A 463 -39.13 -12.64 20.94
N LYS A 464 -39.69 -13.37 21.91
CA LYS A 464 -40.03 -12.83 23.24
C LYS A 464 -38.79 -12.60 24.11
N ALA A 465 -37.75 -13.42 23.94
CA ALA A 465 -36.52 -13.35 24.71
C ALA A 465 -35.58 -12.18 24.33
N GLY A 466 -35.93 -11.41 23.29
CA GLY A 466 -35.17 -10.21 22.92
C GLY A 466 -35.00 -10.03 21.41
N HIS A 467 -35.16 -11.08 20.59
CA HIS A 467 -34.92 -10.95 19.15
C HIS A 467 -35.83 -9.90 18.48
N ARG A 468 -37.03 -9.64 19.03
CA ARG A 468 -37.93 -8.59 18.55
C ARG A 468 -37.25 -7.21 18.45
N THR A 469 -36.42 -6.85 19.43
CA THR A 469 -35.77 -5.54 19.49
C THR A 469 -34.55 -5.48 18.57
N THR A 470 -33.85 -6.60 18.36
CA THR A 470 -32.62 -6.68 17.55
C THR A 470 -32.85 -7.06 16.08
N CYS A 471 -34.06 -7.54 15.73
CA CYS A 471 -34.38 -8.05 14.39
C CYS A 471 -34.12 -7.02 13.27
N LYS A 472 -34.55 -5.76 13.45
CA LYS A 472 -34.34 -4.72 12.44
C LYS A 472 -32.85 -4.44 12.22
N THR A 473 -32.06 -4.43 13.30
CA THR A 473 -30.62 -4.21 13.22
C THR A 473 -29.93 -5.34 12.46
N TYR A 474 -30.30 -6.61 12.73
CA TYR A 474 -29.80 -7.75 11.96
C TYR A 474 -30.15 -7.69 10.48
N ALA A 475 -31.31 -7.13 10.12
CA ALA A 475 -31.68 -6.94 8.72
C ALA A 475 -30.74 -5.95 8.01
N ASN A 476 -30.41 -4.84 8.67
CA ASN A 476 -29.51 -3.83 8.12
C ASN A 476 -28.07 -4.34 8.02
N GLU A 477 -27.59 -5.08 9.02
CA GLU A 477 -26.25 -5.70 9.00
C GLU A 477 -26.08 -6.75 7.89
N GLN A 478 -27.14 -7.51 7.57
CA GLN A 478 -27.12 -8.46 6.45
C GLN A 478 -26.90 -7.79 5.10
N LEU A 479 -27.54 -6.64 4.87
CA LEU A 479 -27.40 -5.89 3.63
C LEU A 479 -25.94 -5.48 3.42
N GLY A 480 -25.28 -4.98 4.46
CA GLY A 480 -23.85 -4.62 4.39
C GLY A 480 -22.89 -5.81 4.25
N ARG A 481 -23.21 -6.98 4.85
CA ARG A 481 -22.36 -8.19 4.74
C ARG A 481 -22.46 -8.89 3.37
N SER A 482 -23.60 -8.78 2.69
CA SER A 482 -23.85 -9.48 1.43
C SER A 482 -23.01 -8.97 0.26
N GLU A 483 -22.47 -7.75 0.34
CA GLU A 483 -21.70 -7.16 -0.76
C GLU A 483 -20.28 -7.73 -0.88
N LEU A 484 -19.72 -8.27 0.20
CA LEU A 484 -18.29 -8.63 0.29
C LEU A 484 -18.02 -10.14 0.19
N LEU A 485 -18.88 -10.98 0.78
CA LEU A 485 -18.73 -12.43 0.74
C LEU A 485 -19.99 -13.12 0.23
N SER A 486 -19.82 -13.99 -0.78
CA SER A 486 -20.89 -14.87 -1.24
C SER A 486 -21.37 -15.80 -0.13
N SER A 487 -22.64 -16.24 -0.19
CA SER A 487 -23.19 -17.19 0.79
C SER A 487 -22.36 -18.48 0.89
N ARG A 488 -21.72 -18.92 -0.21
CA ARG A 488 -20.84 -20.10 -0.19
C ARG A 488 -19.56 -19.84 0.59
N GLN A 489 -18.91 -18.69 0.38
CA GLN A 489 -17.72 -18.29 1.13
C GLN A 489 -18.03 -18.20 2.63
N GLN A 490 -19.13 -17.57 3.01
CA GLN A 490 -19.54 -17.48 4.42
C GLN A 490 -19.76 -18.88 5.04
N SER A 491 -20.41 -19.79 4.32
CA SER A 491 -20.59 -21.17 4.78
C SER A 491 -19.27 -21.93 4.91
N PHE A 492 -18.34 -21.73 3.97
CA PHE A 492 -17.02 -22.36 4.03
C PHE A 492 -16.19 -21.81 5.19
N ILE A 493 -16.16 -20.49 5.37
CA ILE A 493 -15.49 -19.85 6.52
C ILE A 493 -16.07 -20.38 7.84
N ARG A 494 -17.40 -20.47 7.97
CA ARG A 494 -18.03 -21.10 9.16
C ARG A 494 -17.64 -22.56 9.35
N PHE A 495 -17.51 -23.33 8.26
CA PHE A 495 -17.04 -24.70 8.31
C PHE A 495 -15.61 -24.77 8.85
N LEU A 496 -14.72 -23.91 8.35
CA LEU A 496 -13.33 -23.82 8.81
C LEU A 496 -13.26 -23.44 10.28
N ILE A 497 -14.07 -22.45 10.67
CA ILE A 497 -14.18 -22.02 12.06
C ILE A 497 -14.61 -23.19 12.94
N HIS A 498 -15.62 -23.93 12.51
CA HIS A 498 -16.11 -25.08 13.26
C HIS A 498 -15.07 -26.20 13.35
N ASP A 499 -14.37 -26.53 12.27
CA ASP A 499 -13.28 -27.51 12.28
C ASP A 499 -12.19 -27.12 13.30
N GLN A 500 -11.75 -25.86 13.27
CA GLN A 500 -10.73 -25.38 14.20
C GLN A 500 -11.25 -25.33 15.64
N PHE A 501 -12.49 -24.90 15.84
CA PHE A 501 -13.16 -24.96 17.13
C PHE A 501 -13.16 -26.39 17.68
N MET A 502 -13.58 -27.38 16.89
CA MET A 502 -13.64 -28.77 17.34
C MET A 502 -12.26 -29.34 17.71
N ASN A 503 -11.21 -28.89 17.04
CA ASN A 503 -9.84 -29.27 17.37
C ASN A 503 -9.34 -28.60 18.67
N ALA A 504 -9.73 -27.36 18.96
CA ALA A 504 -9.38 -26.63 20.18
C ALA A 504 -10.33 -26.90 21.35
N PHE A 505 -11.48 -27.53 21.09
CA PHE A 505 -12.57 -27.69 22.05
C PHE A 505 -12.19 -28.44 23.33
N PRO A 506 -11.36 -29.51 23.31
CA PRO A 506 -10.92 -30.16 24.54
C PRO A 506 -10.15 -29.21 25.47
N ASP A 507 -9.23 -28.43 24.92
CA ASP A 507 -8.43 -27.49 25.72
C ASP A 507 -9.30 -26.35 26.28
N LEU A 508 -10.22 -25.83 25.46
CA LEU A 508 -11.23 -24.84 25.89
C LEU A 508 -12.12 -25.37 27.01
N LEU A 509 -12.52 -26.64 26.94
CA LEU A 509 -13.32 -27.30 27.96
C LEU A 509 -12.58 -27.39 29.30
N ILE A 510 -11.32 -27.81 29.26
CA ILE A 510 -10.47 -27.87 30.46
C ILE A 510 -10.35 -26.48 31.08
N GLN A 511 -9.99 -25.47 30.27
CA GLN A 511 -9.82 -24.11 30.77
C GLN A 511 -11.13 -23.52 31.31
N HIS A 512 -12.27 -23.76 30.65
CA HIS A 512 -13.59 -23.33 31.13
C HIS A 512 -14.00 -24.03 32.42
N ALA A 513 -13.70 -25.32 32.57
CA ALA A 513 -13.97 -26.04 33.81
C ALA A 513 -13.16 -25.51 34.99
N LEU A 514 -11.91 -25.12 34.75
CA LEU A 514 -11.07 -24.46 35.75
C LEU A 514 -11.58 -23.05 36.11
N GLN A 515 -12.20 -22.34 35.16
CA GLN A 515 -12.67 -20.97 35.34
C GLN A 515 -14.01 -20.71 34.60
N PRO A 516 -15.17 -20.98 35.23
CA PRO A 516 -16.49 -21.06 34.57
C PRO A 516 -17.10 -19.75 34.00
N THR A 517 -16.37 -18.64 34.04
CA THR A 517 -16.90 -17.29 33.75
C THR A 517 -16.39 -16.69 32.44
N HIS A 518 -15.78 -17.48 31.55
CA HIS A 518 -15.09 -16.95 30.37
C HIS A 518 -15.90 -17.05 29.07
N VAL A 519 -15.70 -16.07 28.19
CA VAL A 519 -16.04 -16.10 26.77
C VAL A 519 -14.81 -16.64 26.04
N GLY A 520 -14.91 -17.80 25.41
CA GLY A 520 -13.79 -18.40 24.69
C GLY A 520 -13.70 -17.87 23.27
N VAL A 521 -12.80 -16.94 22.99
CA VAL A 521 -12.65 -16.36 21.66
C VAL A 521 -11.63 -17.20 20.87
N ILE A 522 -12.03 -17.60 19.67
CA ILE A 522 -11.09 -18.21 18.72
C ILE A 522 -10.78 -17.15 17.68
N ALA A 523 -9.75 -16.36 17.90
CA ALA A 523 -9.34 -15.37 16.92
C ALA A 523 -8.70 -16.08 15.72
N PHE A 524 -9.25 -15.85 14.52
CA PHE A 524 -8.61 -16.26 13.27
C PHE A 524 -7.87 -15.06 12.73
N ASP A 525 -6.70 -14.78 13.30
CA ASP A 525 -5.77 -13.88 12.63
C ASP A 525 -5.07 -14.68 11.55
N MET A 526 -5.77 -14.79 10.41
CA MET A 526 -5.19 -14.93 9.08
C MET A 526 -3.83 -15.67 9.10
N GLY A 527 -3.82 -16.98 9.43
CA GLY A 527 -2.57 -17.76 9.53
C GLY A 527 -2.69 -18.94 10.48
N GLU A 528 -2.88 -18.67 11.77
CA GLU A 528 -3.06 -19.70 12.81
C GLU A 528 -4.17 -19.29 13.79
N PRO A 529 -5.12 -20.20 14.11
CA PRO A 529 -6.09 -19.93 15.15
C PRO A 529 -5.39 -19.70 16.48
N ARG A 530 -5.65 -18.55 17.10
CA ARG A 530 -5.36 -18.36 18.52
C ARG A 530 -6.63 -18.59 19.28
N THR A 531 -6.53 -19.44 20.29
CA THR A 531 -7.61 -19.72 21.21
C THR A 531 -7.27 -19.02 22.50
N GLU A 532 -8.04 -17.98 22.83
CA GLU A 532 -7.82 -17.14 23.99
C GLU A 532 -9.14 -17.05 24.77
N LEU A 533 -9.09 -17.26 26.09
CA LEU A 533 -10.22 -17.02 26.97
C LEU A 533 -10.19 -15.58 27.43
N PHE A 534 -11.36 -14.94 27.38
CA PHE A 534 -11.55 -13.58 27.86
C PHE A 534 -12.68 -13.57 28.88
N SER A 535 -12.58 -12.70 29.88
CA SER A 535 -13.76 -12.31 30.64
C SER A 535 -14.78 -11.63 29.70
N PRO A 536 -16.08 -11.61 30.04
CA PRO A 536 -17.08 -10.91 29.25
C PRO A 536 -16.73 -9.44 28.98
N ASP A 537 -16.07 -8.77 29.92
CA ASP A 537 -15.70 -7.36 29.81
C ASP A 537 -14.47 -7.15 28.90
N GLU A 538 -13.49 -8.06 28.94
CA GLU A 538 -12.39 -8.07 27.97
C GLU A 538 -12.89 -8.40 26.57
N ALA A 539 -13.88 -9.28 26.44
CA ALA A 539 -14.46 -9.64 25.16
C ALA A 539 -15.14 -8.44 24.48
N ASP A 540 -15.77 -7.53 25.24
CA ASP A 540 -16.31 -6.27 24.68
C ASP A 540 -15.22 -5.39 24.05
N SER A 541 -14.01 -5.39 24.61
CA SER A 541 -12.88 -4.61 24.07
C SER A 541 -12.32 -5.16 22.74
N LEU A 542 -12.45 -6.48 22.50
CA LEU A 542 -11.91 -7.15 21.31
C LEU A 542 -12.60 -6.76 20.00
N MET A 543 -13.81 -6.23 20.07
CA MET A 543 -14.57 -5.84 18.89
C MET A 543 -14.24 -4.41 18.41
N GLY A 544 -13.50 -3.63 19.21
CA GLY A 544 -13.25 -2.21 18.93
C GLY A 544 -14.55 -1.45 18.62
N ASN A 545 -14.50 -0.49 17.69
CA ASN A 545 -15.68 0.26 17.24
C ASN A 545 -16.68 -0.56 16.39
N SER A 546 -16.46 -1.87 16.20
CA SER A 546 -17.32 -2.73 15.38
C SER A 546 -18.45 -3.39 16.19
N GLU A 547 -19.10 -2.63 17.08
CA GLU A 547 -20.27 -3.08 17.84
C GLU A 547 -21.42 -3.46 16.89
N THR A 548 -21.40 -4.69 16.39
CA THR A 548 -22.58 -5.29 15.77
C THR A 548 -23.59 -5.54 16.88
N CYS A 549 -24.85 -5.23 16.64
CA CYS A 549 -25.93 -5.50 17.60
C CYS A 549 -26.00 -7.01 17.93
N GLN A 550 -25.51 -7.84 17.02
CA GLN A 550 -25.39 -9.29 17.14
C GLN A 550 -24.43 -9.69 18.27
N TRP A 551 -23.30 -8.98 18.38
CA TRP A 551 -22.34 -9.17 19.46
C TRP A 551 -22.95 -8.87 20.82
N ALA A 552 -23.50 -7.66 20.99
CA ALA A 552 -24.05 -7.20 22.25
C ALA A 552 -25.19 -8.11 22.77
N ASP A 553 -26.07 -8.57 21.87
CA ASP A 553 -27.14 -9.52 22.20
C ASP A 553 -26.56 -10.87 22.68
N HIS A 554 -25.61 -11.45 21.94
CA HIS A 554 -25.00 -12.72 22.34
C HIS A 554 -24.23 -12.60 23.67
N LEU A 555 -23.46 -11.54 23.86
CA LEU A 555 -22.70 -11.32 25.09
C LEU A 555 -23.61 -11.07 26.29
N ALA A 556 -24.67 -10.27 26.14
CA ALA A 556 -25.67 -10.06 27.18
C ALA A 556 -26.32 -11.39 27.60
N ARG A 557 -26.59 -12.28 26.65
CA ARG A 557 -27.15 -13.60 26.93
C ARG A 557 -26.15 -14.56 27.58
N VAL A 558 -24.84 -14.42 27.33
CA VAL A 558 -23.79 -15.17 28.05
C VAL A 558 -23.70 -14.69 29.48
N ARG A 559 -23.64 -13.37 29.70
CA ARG A 559 -23.64 -12.72 31.02
C ARG A 559 -24.83 -13.19 31.87
N GLY A 560 -26.03 -13.25 31.27
CA GLY A 560 -27.26 -13.71 31.93
C GLY A 560 -27.34 -15.22 32.19
N SER A 561 -26.33 -16.01 31.81
CA SER A 561 -26.37 -17.48 31.91
C SER A 561 -25.66 -18.07 33.12
N ALA A 562 -25.04 -17.25 33.97
CA ALA A 562 -24.30 -17.73 35.15
C ALA A 562 -23.24 -18.82 34.83
N GLY A 563 -22.54 -18.71 33.69
CA GLY A 563 -21.49 -19.66 33.27
C GLY A 563 -21.98 -20.92 32.56
N HIS A 564 -23.30 -21.08 32.37
CA HIS A 564 -23.88 -22.20 31.61
C HIS A 564 -23.76 -22.07 30.09
N ARG A 565 -23.25 -20.93 29.60
CA ARG A 565 -23.05 -20.71 28.17
C ARG A 565 -21.62 -20.29 27.92
N LEU A 566 -20.99 -21.00 27.00
CA LEU A 566 -19.75 -20.59 26.38
C LEU A 566 -20.13 -19.90 25.07
N MET A 567 -19.55 -18.74 24.81
CA MET A 567 -19.64 -18.12 23.50
C MET A 567 -18.28 -18.19 22.87
N TYR A 568 -18.24 -18.65 21.62
CA TYR A 568 -17.05 -18.54 20.82
C TYR A 568 -17.24 -17.60 19.66
N VAL A 569 -16.13 -17.00 19.28
CA VAL A 569 -16.11 -15.85 18.40
C VAL A 569 -14.98 -16.09 17.46
N ALA A 570 -15.31 -16.27 16.20
CA ALA A 570 -14.31 -16.26 15.15
C ALA A 570 -14.19 -14.86 14.58
N GLN A 571 -13.04 -14.23 14.76
CA GLN A 571 -12.72 -12.99 14.05
C GLN A 571 -11.96 -13.34 12.79
N VAL A 572 -12.45 -12.93 11.63
CA VAL A 572 -11.73 -13.02 10.35
C VAL A 572 -11.47 -11.60 9.89
N ARG A 573 -10.21 -11.23 9.66
CA ARG A 573 -9.86 -9.92 9.10
C ARG A 573 -9.79 -10.03 7.58
N LEU A 574 -10.65 -9.31 6.88
CA LEU A 574 -10.63 -9.23 5.40
C LEU A 574 -10.75 -7.76 5.01
N ASP A 575 -9.88 -7.31 4.11
CA ASP A 575 -9.93 -5.95 3.54
C ASP A 575 -9.93 -4.85 4.62
N GLY A 576 -9.05 -4.97 5.62
CA GLY A 576 -8.97 -4.05 6.77
C GLY A 576 -10.17 -4.08 7.73
N LYS A 577 -11.20 -4.89 7.45
CA LYS A 577 -12.39 -5.05 8.29
C LYS A 577 -12.31 -6.32 9.11
N VAL A 578 -12.72 -6.24 10.37
CA VAL A 578 -12.86 -7.41 11.25
C VAL A 578 -14.28 -7.95 11.13
N TYR A 579 -14.41 -9.20 10.73
CA TYR A 579 -15.68 -9.93 10.70
C TYR A 579 -15.72 -10.89 11.87
N ALA A 580 -16.56 -10.58 12.85
CA ALA A 580 -16.85 -11.52 13.93
C ALA A 580 -18.01 -12.44 13.55
N PHE A 581 -17.79 -13.74 13.76
CA PHE A 581 -18.79 -14.79 13.66
C PHE A 581 -19.02 -15.34 15.08
N PRO A 582 -19.86 -14.67 15.88
CA PRO A 582 -20.25 -15.18 17.18
C PRO A 582 -21.08 -16.45 16.99
N ALA A 583 -20.83 -17.44 17.83
CA ALA A 583 -21.59 -18.67 17.88
C ALA A 583 -21.74 -19.10 19.35
N PRO A 584 -22.95 -19.03 19.89
CA PRO A 584 -23.20 -19.47 21.26
C PRO A 584 -23.21 -21.01 21.34
N LEU A 585 -22.58 -21.55 22.37
CA LEU A 585 -22.64 -22.95 22.76
C LEU A 585 -23.28 -23.04 24.14
N LYS A 586 -24.42 -23.72 24.22
CA LYS A 586 -24.97 -24.11 25.52
C LYS A 586 -24.20 -25.33 25.99
N MET A 587 -23.58 -25.23 27.16
CA MET A 587 -22.97 -26.38 27.82
C MET A 587 -23.93 -26.78 28.93
N ASN A 588 -24.36 -28.04 28.97
CA ASN A 588 -25.01 -28.51 30.19
C ASN A 588 -23.92 -28.51 31.29
N SER A 589 -24.15 -27.82 32.41
CA SER A 589 -23.15 -27.70 33.49
C SER A 589 -22.72 -29.05 34.02
N THR A 590 -23.62 -30.04 34.07
CA THR A 590 -23.25 -31.39 34.47
C THR A 590 -22.35 -32.02 33.42
N TRP A 591 -22.69 -31.90 32.13
CA TRP A 591 -21.88 -32.47 31.05
C TRP A 591 -20.47 -31.86 30.95
N ALA A 592 -20.34 -30.54 31.11
CA ALA A 592 -19.03 -29.88 31.09
C ALA A 592 -18.16 -30.30 32.28
N ALA A 593 -18.76 -30.37 33.48
CA ALA A 593 -18.08 -30.84 34.69
C ALA A 593 -17.70 -32.33 34.60
N ASP A 594 -18.61 -33.18 34.12
CA ASP A 594 -18.39 -34.62 33.94
C ASP A 594 -17.28 -34.86 32.91
N LYS A 595 -17.27 -34.08 31.81
CA LYS A 595 -16.26 -34.23 30.75
C LYS A 595 -14.90 -33.68 31.12
N ALA A 596 -14.84 -32.59 31.88
CA ALA A 596 -13.59 -32.09 32.45
C ALA A 596 -12.97 -33.10 33.41
N LYS A 597 -13.79 -33.69 34.29
CA LYS A 597 -13.37 -34.75 35.21
C LYS A 597 -12.89 -36.01 34.46
N GLU A 598 -13.60 -36.43 33.41
CA GLU A 598 -13.18 -37.56 32.56
C GLU A 598 -11.81 -37.28 31.90
N ILE A 599 -11.56 -36.05 31.46
CA ILE A 599 -10.29 -35.64 30.86
C ILE A 599 -9.16 -35.61 31.91
N GLU A 600 -9.39 -35.06 33.10
CA GLU A 600 -8.44 -35.10 34.23
C GLU A 600 -8.08 -36.54 34.63
N GLU A 601 -9.06 -37.45 34.59
CA GLU A 601 -8.90 -38.86 34.95
C GLU A 601 -8.31 -39.71 33.80
N THR A 602 -8.17 -39.16 32.58
CA THR A 602 -7.59 -39.87 31.44
C THR A 602 -6.05 -39.86 31.52
N PRO A 603 -5.37 -41.02 31.72
CA PRO A 603 -3.92 -41.07 31.95
C PRO A 603 -3.05 -40.57 30.79
N ALA A 604 -3.63 -40.30 29.62
CA ALA A 604 -2.92 -39.87 28.41
C ALA A 604 -2.41 -38.42 28.47
N LEU A 605 -2.94 -37.57 29.36
CA LEU A 605 -2.43 -36.20 29.53
C LEU A 605 -1.09 -36.12 30.28
N ALA A 606 -0.69 -37.20 30.98
CA ALA A 606 0.65 -37.31 31.56
C ALA A 606 1.74 -37.71 30.54
N LEU A 607 1.37 -38.07 29.29
CA LEU A 607 2.32 -38.43 28.22
C LEU A 607 2.50 -37.31 27.17
N ALA A 608 1.74 -36.22 27.25
CA ALA A 608 1.92 -35.06 26.37
C ALA A 608 3.22 -34.28 26.66
N ASP A 609 3.80 -34.45 27.86
CA ASP A 609 5.09 -33.87 28.23
C ASP A 609 6.30 -34.59 27.59
N SER A 610 6.14 -35.80 27.03
CA SER A 610 7.25 -36.57 26.44
C SER A 610 7.28 -36.61 24.91
N ALA A 611 6.25 -36.09 24.24
CA ALA A 611 6.13 -36.14 22.78
C ALA A 611 6.08 -34.73 22.15
N GLY A 612 7.06 -33.87 22.46
CA GLY A 612 7.53 -32.79 21.57
C GLY A 612 6.51 -31.81 20.99
N ARG A 613 5.29 -31.73 21.52
CA ARG A 613 4.35 -30.64 21.19
C ARG A 613 4.74 -29.45 22.06
N GLN A 614 5.46 -28.49 21.48
CA GLN A 614 5.56 -27.15 22.04
C GLN A 614 4.16 -26.53 22.11
N SER A 615 3.44 -26.82 23.21
CA SER A 615 2.37 -25.96 23.67
C SER A 615 3.04 -24.79 24.41
N TYR A 616 2.96 -23.61 23.81
CA TYR A 616 3.34 -22.38 24.50
C TYR A 616 2.24 -22.03 25.50
N VAL A 617 2.33 -22.60 26.70
CA VAL A 617 1.72 -22.03 27.90
C VAL A 617 2.85 -21.82 28.90
N LYS A 618 3.53 -20.68 28.80
CA LYS A 618 4.21 -20.12 29.98
C LYS A 618 3.18 -19.30 30.74
N PRO A 619 2.86 -19.64 32.01
CA PRO A 619 2.18 -18.69 32.87
C PRO A 619 3.09 -17.49 33.12
N LEU A 620 2.47 -16.30 33.19
CA LEU A 620 3.11 -15.07 33.65
C LEU A 620 3.84 -15.32 34.99
N GLN A 621 5.17 -15.31 34.95
CA GLN A 621 5.97 -14.90 36.09
C GLN A 621 6.40 -13.46 35.83
N VAL A 622 5.89 -12.55 36.65
CA VAL A 622 6.42 -11.21 36.82
C VAL A 622 7.77 -11.33 37.53
N PRO A 623 8.90 -10.88 36.96
CA PRO A 623 10.08 -10.60 37.75
C PRO A 623 10.05 -9.13 38.17
N GLN A 624 9.97 -8.92 39.48
CA GLN A 624 10.42 -7.69 40.11
C GLN A 624 11.95 -7.54 39.91
N ASN A 625 12.36 -6.29 39.67
CA ASN A 625 13.71 -5.73 39.81
C ASN A 625 14.72 -5.93 38.66
N PHE A 626 15.06 -4.83 37.97
CA PHE A 626 16.38 -4.15 37.88
C PHE A 626 16.43 -3.31 36.58
N VAL A 627 16.36 -1.97 36.65
CA VAL A 627 17.44 -0.95 36.76
C VAL A 627 17.77 -0.29 35.40
N HIS A 628 17.77 1.05 35.45
CA HIS A 628 18.21 2.02 34.45
C HIS A 628 19.45 1.61 33.63
N PHE A 629 19.54 2.07 32.38
CA PHE A 629 20.48 3.14 31.99
C PHE A 629 20.26 3.62 30.54
N HIS A 630 20.32 4.96 30.41
CA HIS A 630 20.52 5.87 29.26
C HIS A 630 20.01 5.53 27.85
#